data_AF-A0A6I2A1X0-F1
#
_entry.id   AF-A0A6I2A1X0-F1
#
_cell.length_a   1.000
_cell.length_b   1.000
_cell.length_c   1.000
_cell.angle_alpha   90.00
_cell.angle_beta   90.00
_cell.angle_gamma   90.00
#
_symmetry.space_group_name_H-M   'P 1'
#
loop_
_entity.id
_entity.type
_entity.pdbx_description
1 polymer ?
#
loop_
_entity_poly.entity_id
_entity_poly.type
_entity_poly.pdbx_seq_one_letter_code
_entity_poly.pdbx_strand_id
1 'polypeptide(L)'
;MKQQVKKVVLAYSGGLDTSVIIPWLKENYGCEIIAYAADLGQQEDFAAVKRKALDTGASHAVVEDLREAFLVDFVFPTLRAGAIYERKYLLGTSMARPLIAQQQVKVAEEFGADAVAHGCTGKGNDQVRFELTYMALNPKLKVIAPWREWDIASREDAIDYAREHDVPIDATVEKIYS
;
A
#
# COMPACT_ATOMS: atom_id res chain seq x y z
N MET A 1 4.71 -8.89 -23.58
CA MET A 1 5.57 -9.02 -22.38
C MET A 1 5.25 -7.86 -21.47
N LYS A 2 5.01 -8.08 -20.17
CA LYS A 2 4.82 -6.97 -19.22
C LYS A 2 6.08 -6.08 -19.27
N GLN A 3 5.89 -4.76 -19.33
CA GLN A 3 6.99 -3.79 -19.30
C GLN A 3 7.96 -4.12 -18.15
N GLN A 4 9.27 -4.15 -18.42
CA GLN A 4 10.29 -4.50 -17.44
C GLN A 4 10.33 -3.44 -16.33
N VAL A 5 9.90 -3.83 -15.13
CA VAL A 5 9.97 -3.01 -13.91
C VAL A 5 11.25 -3.40 -13.19
N LYS A 6 12.12 -2.43 -12.90
CA LYS A 6 13.38 -2.68 -12.18
C LYS A 6 13.21 -2.48 -10.69
N LYS A 7 12.43 -1.48 -10.28
CA LYS A 7 12.25 -1.14 -8.87
C LYS A 7 10.85 -0.58 -8.62
N VAL A 8 10.20 -1.09 -7.57
CA VAL A 8 8.83 -0.74 -7.21
C VAL A 8 8.76 -0.26 -5.76
N VAL A 9 7.98 0.78 -5.52
CA VAL A 9 7.58 1.18 -4.15
C VAL A 9 6.20 0.59 -3.85
N LEU A 10 6.10 -0.28 -2.86
CA LEU A 10 4.88 -0.92 -2.41
C LEU A 10 4.28 -0.18 -1.22
N ALA A 11 3.04 0.28 -1.33
CA ALA A 11 2.25 0.70 -0.16
C ALA A 11 1.99 -0.52 0.73
N TYR A 12 2.63 -0.54 1.89
CA TYR A 12 2.76 -1.68 2.78
C TYR A 12 2.14 -1.39 4.15
N SER A 13 1.17 -2.21 4.55
CA SER A 13 0.45 -2.05 5.81
C SER A 13 0.88 -3.04 6.90
N GLY A 14 1.78 -3.98 6.60
CA GLY A 14 2.11 -5.07 7.54
C GLY A 14 1.08 -6.20 7.61
N GLY A 15 -0.07 -6.04 6.95
CA GLY A 15 -1.10 -7.08 6.85
C GLY A 15 -0.65 -8.28 6.00
N LEU A 16 -1.45 -9.35 6.04
CA LEU A 16 -1.21 -10.57 5.25
C LEU A 16 -1.05 -10.24 3.76
N ASP A 17 -2.04 -9.54 3.18
CA ASP A 17 -2.09 -9.26 1.75
C ASP A 17 -0.86 -8.50 1.27
N THR A 18 -0.49 -7.40 1.93
CA THR A 18 0.67 -6.59 1.54
C THR A 18 2.00 -7.31 1.80
N SER A 19 2.04 -8.26 2.75
CA SER A 19 3.21 -9.12 2.97
C SER A 19 3.38 -10.14 1.84
N VAL A 20 2.29 -10.77 1.39
CA VAL A 20 2.29 -11.72 0.26
C VAL A 20 2.65 -11.04 -1.07
N ILE A 21 2.33 -9.75 -1.23
CA ILE A 21 2.69 -9.00 -2.43
C ILE A 21 4.22 -8.91 -2.64
N ILE A 22 5.03 -8.89 -1.57
CA ILE A 22 6.50 -8.76 -1.69
C ILE A 22 7.11 -9.94 -2.46
N PRO A 23 6.97 -11.21 -2.04
CA PRO A 23 7.46 -12.35 -2.81
C PRO A 23 6.79 -12.42 -4.19
N TRP A 24 5.48 -12.12 -4.30
CA TRP A 24 4.80 -12.13 -5.59
C TRP A 24 5.40 -11.16 -6.61
N LEU A 25 5.78 -9.95 -6.18
CA LEU A 25 6.48 -8.97 -7.03
C LEU A 25 7.87 -9.47 -7.44
N LYS A 26 8.58 -10.20 -6.58
CA LYS A 26 9.86 -10.82 -6.94
C LYS A 26 9.68 -11.89 -8.00
N GLU A 27 8.71 -12.78 -7.83
CA GLU A 27 8.48 -13.89 -8.77
C GLU A 27 8.01 -13.40 -10.14
N ASN A 28 7.08 -12.44 -10.16
CA ASN A 28 6.38 -12.04 -11.38
C ASN A 28 7.07 -10.89 -12.13
N TYR A 29 7.86 -10.08 -11.43
CA TYR A 29 8.54 -8.92 -12.02
C TYR A 29 10.07 -8.96 -11.86
N GLY A 30 10.62 -9.76 -10.94
CA GLY A 30 12.07 -9.82 -10.71
C GLY A 30 12.67 -8.48 -10.26
N CYS A 31 11.86 -7.63 -9.63
CA CYS A 31 12.21 -6.24 -9.33
C CYS A 31 12.67 -6.05 -7.87
N GLU A 32 13.41 -4.97 -7.62
CA GLU A 32 13.73 -4.49 -6.28
C GLU A 32 12.47 -3.87 -5.64
N ILE A 33 12.14 -4.26 -4.41
CA ILE A 33 10.96 -3.74 -3.71
C ILE A 33 11.40 -2.82 -2.57
N ILE A 34 10.78 -1.64 -2.51
CA ILE A 34 10.83 -0.70 -1.39
C ILE A 34 9.46 -0.73 -0.71
N ALA A 35 9.38 -1.15 0.55
CA ALA A 35 8.15 -1.09 1.31
C ALA A 35 7.95 0.32 1.87
N TYR A 36 6.73 0.85 1.76
CA TYR A 36 6.38 2.18 2.22
C TYR A 36 5.16 2.13 3.13
N ALA A 37 5.30 2.61 4.37
CA ALA A 37 4.21 2.77 5.32
C ALA A 37 4.10 4.22 5.79
N ALA A 38 2.87 4.67 6.03
CA ALA A 38 2.57 6.02 6.49
C ALA A 38 1.83 5.95 7.82
N ASP A 39 2.36 6.59 8.86
CA ASP A 39 1.67 6.80 10.13
C ASP A 39 0.73 8.01 10.00
N LEU A 40 -0.58 7.71 10.02
CA LEU A 40 -1.67 8.69 10.03
C LEU A 40 -2.42 8.67 11.37
N GLY A 41 -1.83 8.06 12.40
CA GLY A 41 -2.40 7.90 13.73
C GLY A 41 -3.05 6.55 13.97
N GLN A 42 -2.92 5.58 13.05
CA GLN A 42 -3.26 4.20 13.35
C GLN A 42 -2.30 3.67 14.43
N GLN A 43 -2.85 3.10 15.50
CA GLN A 43 -2.09 2.67 16.68
C GLN A 43 -1.37 1.34 16.41
N GLU A 44 -0.42 1.36 15.47
CA GLU A 44 0.34 0.20 15.02
C GLU A 44 1.81 0.26 15.49
N ASP A 45 2.44 -0.91 15.61
CA ASP A 45 3.89 -0.99 15.83
C ASP A 45 4.62 -0.89 14.48
N PHE A 46 4.91 0.34 14.07
CA PHE A 46 5.62 0.59 12.81
C PHE A 46 7.04 0.03 12.79
N ALA A 47 7.68 -0.19 13.94
CA ALA A 47 8.99 -0.84 13.98
C ALA A 47 8.85 -2.32 13.63
N ALA A 48 7.79 -2.99 14.10
CA ALA A 48 7.46 -4.35 13.70
C ALA A 48 7.04 -4.42 12.22
N VAL A 49 6.23 -3.48 11.71
CA VAL A 49 5.87 -3.40 10.28
C VAL A 49 7.12 -3.27 9.41
N LYS A 50 8.03 -2.36 9.78
CA LYS A 50 9.29 -2.16 9.06
C LYS A 50 10.14 -3.43 9.03
N ARG A 51 10.34 -4.07 10.19
CA ARG A 51 11.10 -5.32 10.31
C ARG A 51 10.47 -6.42 9.46
N LYS A 52 9.15 -6.60 9.57
CA LYS A 52 8.39 -7.58 8.80
C LYS A 52 8.56 -7.41 7.29
N ALA A 53 8.52 -6.19 6.78
CA ALA A 53 8.74 -5.91 5.36
C ALA A 53 10.13 -6.38 4.89
N LEU A 54 11.17 -6.08 5.68
CA LEU A 54 12.55 -6.48 5.39
C LEU A 54 12.73 -8.00 5.46
N ASP A 55 12.20 -8.63 6.50
CA ASP A 55 12.27 -10.09 6.69
C ASP A 55 11.52 -10.83 5.57
N THR A 56 10.42 -10.27 5.09
CA THR A 56 9.67 -10.79 3.92
C THR A 56 10.42 -10.57 2.60
N GLY A 57 11.41 -9.68 2.60
CA GLY A 57 12.37 -9.52 1.51
C GLY A 57 12.25 -8.22 0.72
N ALA A 58 11.61 -7.18 1.24
CA ALA A 58 11.84 -5.82 0.73
C ALA A 58 13.32 -5.43 0.91
N SER A 59 13.89 -4.74 -0.06
CA SER A 59 15.28 -4.25 0.02
C SER A 59 15.43 -3.09 1.00
N HIS A 60 14.38 -2.28 1.13
CA HIS A 60 14.28 -1.15 2.03
C HIS A 60 12.85 -1.04 2.55
N ALA A 61 12.70 -0.44 3.72
CA ALA A 61 11.41 -0.15 4.32
C ALA A 61 11.41 1.27 4.89
N VAL A 62 10.53 2.12 4.36
CA VAL A 62 10.35 3.52 4.71
C VAL A 62 9.06 3.65 5.52
N VAL A 63 9.15 4.34 6.65
CA VAL A 63 8.01 4.70 7.48
C VAL A 63 8.05 6.20 7.70
N GLU A 64 6.96 6.89 7.38
CA GLU A 64 6.84 8.34 7.59
C GLU A 64 5.73 8.67 8.58
N ASP A 65 6.01 9.58 9.51
CA ASP A 65 4.99 10.20 10.34
C ASP A 65 4.32 11.33 9.57
N LEU A 66 3.08 11.11 9.15
CA LEU A 66 2.29 12.04 8.36
C LEU A 66 1.10 12.60 9.13
N ARG A 67 1.03 12.42 10.46
CA ARG A 67 -0.12 12.82 11.27
C ARG A 67 -0.41 14.32 11.18
N GLU A 68 0.64 15.14 11.25
CA GLU A 68 0.49 16.60 11.13
C GLU A 68 0.06 17.00 9.71
N ALA A 69 0.75 16.51 8.69
CA ALA A 69 0.40 16.78 7.28
C ALA A 69 -1.04 16.35 6.97
N PHE A 70 -1.48 15.21 7.50
CA PHE A 70 -2.84 14.73 7.34
C PHE A 70 -3.86 15.71 7.95
N LEU A 71 -3.60 16.22 9.15
CA LEU A 71 -4.50 17.19 9.78
C LEU A 71 -4.52 18.52 9.02
N VAL A 72 -3.35 19.08 8.73
CA VAL A 72 -3.19 20.43 8.17
C VAL A 72 -3.63 20.49 6.71
N ASP A 73 -3.24 19.51 5.90
CA ASP A 73 -3.43 19.59 4.44
C ASP A 73 -4.69 18.87 3.96
N PHE A 74 -5.28 17.98 4.75
CA PHE A 74 -6.43 17.19 4.34
C PHE A 74 -7.65 17.35 5.26
N VAL A 75 -7.50 17.10 6.57
CA VAL A 75 -8.64 17.11 7.50
C VAL A 75 -9.20 18.52 7.71
N PHE A 76 -8.37 19.51 8.05
CA PHE A 76 -8.85 20.87 8.30
C PHE A 76 -9.44 21.55 7.06
N PRO A 77 -8.89 21.40 5.84
CA PRO A 77 -9.55 21.88 4.62
C PRO A 77 -10.91 21.22 4.38
N THR A 78 -11.00 19.89 4.56
CA THR A 78 -12.26 19.15 4.38
C THR A 78 -13.32 19.56 5.40
N LEU A 79 -12.90 19.79 6.66
CA LEU A 79 -13.76 20.30 7.72
C LEU A 79 -14.28 21.71 7.40
N ARG A 80 -13.41 22.61 6.95
CA ARG A 80 -13.80 23.99 6.55
C ARG A 80 -14.77 24.00 5.38
N ALA A 81 -14.66 23.04 4.46
CA ALA A 81 -15.60 22.88 3.35
C ALA A 81 -16.96 22.32 3.79
N GLY A 82 -17.10 21.82 5.03
CA GLY A 82 -18.33 21.17 5.50
C GLY A 82 -18.66 19.89 4.72
N ALA A 83 -17.65 19.21 4.18
CA ALA A 83 -17.85 18.10 3.26
C ALA A 83 -18.37 16.85 3.99
N ILE A 84 -19.54 16.37 3.55
CA ILE A 84 -20.15 15.14 4.05
C ILE A 84 -20.67 14.35 2.85
N TYR A 85 -20.09 13.18 2.61
CA TYR A 85 -20.50 12.31 1.52
C TYR A 85 -21.84 11.65 1.84
N GLU A 86 -22.79 11.76 0.91
CA GLU A 86 -24.16 11.24 1.05
C GLU A 86 -24.81 11.63 2.39
N ARG A 87 -24.46 12.81 2.91
CA ARG A 87 -24.96 13.37 4.19
C ARG A 87 -24.72 12.48 5.42
N LYS A 88 -23.81 11.49 5.34
CA LYS A 88 -23.52 10.56 6.44
C LYS A 88 -22.03 10.33 6.68
N TYR A 89 -21.23 10.22 5.63
CA TYR A 89 -19.83 9.81 5.75
C TYR A 89 -18.87 11.01 5.76
N LEU A 90 -18.01 11.06 6.77
CA LEU A 90 -17.03 12.14 6.99
C LEU A 90 -15.70 11.93 6.26
N LEU A 91 -15.68 11.13 5.19
CA LEU A 91 -14.57 11.08 4.22
C LEU A 91 -13.19 10.65 4.76
N GLY A 92 -13.10 10.05 5.95
CA GLY A 92 -11.82 9.70 6.60
C GLY A 92 -10.83 8.95 5.69
N THR A 93 -11.28 7.86 5.08
CA THR A 93 -10.46 7.05 4.17
C THR A 93 -10.11 7.79 2.88
N SER A 94 -11.08 8.49 2.30
CA SER A 94 -10.89 9.25 1.05
C SER A 94 -9.88 10.38 1.17
N MET A 95 -9.73 10.97 2.36
CA MET A 95 -8.70 11.98 2.62
C MET A 95 -7.32 11.36 2.79
N ALA A 96 -7.23 10.20 3.43
CA ALA A 96 -5.95 9.55 3.72
C ALA A 96 -5.24 9.03 2.46
N ARG A 97 -5.99 8.44 1.51
CA ARG A 97 -5.37 7.75 0.35
C ARG A 97 -4.55 8.66 -0.56
N PRO A 98 -5.01 9.88 -0.92
CA PRO A 98 -4.19 10.78 -1.71
C PRO A 98 -2.89 11.20 -1.02
N LEU A 99 -2.89 11.38 0.31
CA LEU A 99 -1.66 11.69 1.05
C LEU A 99 -0.66 10.53 1.01
N ILE A 100 -1.11 9.30 1.28
CA ILE A 100 -0.25 8.10 1.20
C ILE A 100 0.30 7.96 -0.22
N ALA A 101 -0.56 8.08 -1.23
CA ALA A 101 -0.18 7.96 -2.63
C ALA A 101 0.83 9.04 -3.06
N GLN A 102 0.63 10.28 -2.60
CA GLN A 102 1.53 11.40 -2.87
C GLN A 102 2.93 11.15 -2.33
N GLN A 103 3.04 10.71 -1.08
CA GLN A 103 4.33 10.44 -0.48
C GLN A 103 4.99 9.19 -1.08
N GLN A 104 4.21 8.17 -1.43
CA GLN A 104 4.71 7.02 -2.17
C GLN A 104 5.33 7.39 -3.52
N VAL A 105 4.74 8.35 -4.25
CA VAL A 105 5.32 8.89 -5.50
C VAL A 105 6.66 9.58 -5.23
N LYS A 106 6.76 10.38 -4.15
CA LYS A 106 8.03 11.02 -3.77
C LYS A 106 9.10 9.99 -3.42
N VAL A 107 8.76 8.97 -2.62
CA VAL A 107 9.67 7.86 -2.31
C VAL A 107 10.09 7.13 -3.59
N ALA A 108 9.17 6.94 -4.55
CA ALA A 108 9.52 6.35 -5.84
C ALA A 108 10.55 7.20 -6.60
N GLU A 109 10.39 8.53 -6.60
CA GLU A 109 11.33 9.45 -7.23
C GLU A 109 12.71 9.44 -6.51
N GLU A 110 12.72 9.47 -5.18
CA GLU A 110 13.94 9.44 -4.36
C GLU A 110 14.76 8.16 -4.56
N PHE A 111 14.09 7.00 -4.64
CA PHE A 111 14.73 5.70 -4.82
C PHE A 111 14.98 5.35 -6.30
N GLY A 112 14.55 6.19 -7.24
CA GLY A 112 14.64 5.96 -8.67
C GLY A 112 13.82 4.75 -9.14
N ALA A 113 12.65 4.53 -8.52
CA ALA A 113 11.71 3.47 -8.89
C ALA A 113 10.96 3.81 -10.18
N ASP A 114 10.67 2.79 -10.99
CA ASP A 114 9.90 2.89 -12.23
C ASP A 114 8.43 2.45 -12.06
N ALA A 115 8.08 1.95 -10.88
CA ALA A 115 6.72 1.56 -10.55
C ALA A 115 6.31 1.87 -9.10
N VAL A 116 4.99 1.94 -8.90
CA VAL A 116 4.34 1.94 -7.58
C VAL A 116 3.34 0.79 -7.51
N ALA A 117 3.21 0.16 -6.35
CA ALA A 117 2.28 -0.93 -6.11
C ALA A 117 1.41 -0.66 -4.88
N HIS A 118 0.19 -1.21 -4.87
CA HIS A 118 -0.71 -1.14 -3.71
C HIS A 118 -1.48 -2.45 -3.49
N GLY A 119 -1.84 -2.70 -2.23
CA GLY A 119 -2.62 -3.87 -1.82
C GLY A 119 -4.14 -3.69 -1.85
N CYS A 120 -4.68 -2.61 -2.43
CA CYS A 120 -6.13 -2.44 -2.54
C CYS A 120 -6.79 -3.54 -3.39
N THR A 121 -7.94 -4.04 -2.96
CA THR A 121 -8.71 -5.04 -3.70
C THR A 121 -9.28 -4.46 -5.01
N GLY A 122 -9.49 -5.32 -6.01
CA GLY A 122 -10.05 -4.94 -7.31
C GLY A 122 -11.52 -4.48 -7.29
N LYS A 123 -12.20 -4.55 -6.13
CA LYS A 123 -13.62 -4.21 -5.98
C LYS A 123 -13.87 -2.93 -5.17
N GLY A 124 -12.85 -2.39 -4.51
CA GLY A 124 -12.98 -1.25 -3.59
C GLY A 124 -12.73 0.11 -4.24
N ASN A 125 -13.09 1.18 -3.52
CA ASN A 125 -12.83 2.56 -3.94
C ASN A 125 -11.35 2.98 -3.80
N ASP A 126 -10.60 2.33 -2.91
CA ASP A 126 -9.23 2.74 -2.58
C ASP A 126 -8.27 2.61 -3.77
N GLN A 127 -8.44 1.59 -4.63
CA GLN A 127 -7.65 1.45 -5.86
C GLN A 127 -7.76 2.72 -6.73
N VAL A 128 -8.98 3.25 -6.89
CA VAL A 128 -9.22 4.45 -7.71
C VAL A 128 -8.56 5.68 -7.08
N ARG A 129 -8.62 5.80 -5.75
CA ARG A 129 -8.03 6.94 -5.02
C ARG A 129 -6.51 6.96 -5.15
N PHE A 130 -5.86 5.81 -5.00
CA PHE A 130 -4.41 5.67 -5.20
C PHE A 130 -4.03 5.95 -6.66
N GLU A 131 -4.67 5.27 -7.60
CA GLU A 131 -4.27 5.32 -9.01
C GLU A 131 -4.51 6.68 -9.67
N LEU A 132 -5.62 7.34 -9.37
CA LEU A 132 -5.85 8.72 -9.83
C LEU A 132 -4.78 9.67 -9.28
N THR A 133 -4.35 9.47 -8.03
CA THR A 133 -3.30 10.29 -7.43
C THR A 133 -1.95 10.03 -8.10
N TYR A 134 -1.58 8.77 -8.35
CA TYR A 134 -0.35 8.44 -9.07
C TYR A 134 -0.32 9.04 -10.46
N MET A 135 -1.41 8.88 -11.23
CA MET A 135 -1.52 9.44 -12.58
C MET A 135 -1.46 10.97 -12.58
N ALA A 136 -2.04 11.62 -11.58
CA ALA A 136 -2.01 13.08 -11.45
C ALA A 136 -0.61 13.62 -11.10
N LEU A 137 0.15 12.91 -10.28
CA LEU A 137 1.44 13.38 -9.77
C LEU A 137 2.62 12.95 -10.65
N ASN A 138 2.63 11.70 -11.11
CA ASN A 138 3.68 11.18 -11.96
C ASN A 138 3.15 10.08 -12.89
N PRO A 139 2.61 10.44 -14.08
CA PRO A 139 2.03 9.49 -15.03
C PRO A 139 3.07 8.58 -15.70
N LYS A 140 4.37 8.76 -15.43
CA LYS A 140 5.44 7.88 -15.95
C LYS A 140 5.61 6.62 -15.10
N LEU A 141 5.20 6.67 -13.83
CA LEU A 141 5.27 5.51 -12.94
C LEU A 141 4.26 4.46 -13.39
N LYS A 142 4.73 3.21 -13.51
CA LYS A 142 3.83 2.09 -13.74
C LYS A 142 3.10 1.73 -12.45
N VAL A 143 1.78 1.58 -12.54
CA VAL A 143 0.97 1.09 -11.42
C VAL A 143 0.88 -0.43 -11.49
N ILE A 144 1.16 -1.10 -10.37
CA ILE A 144 0.98 -2.54 -10.20
C ILE A 144 -0.08 -2.78 -9.12
N ALA A 145 -1.11 -3.54 -9.45
CA ALA A 145 -2.21 -3.87 -8.53
C ALA A 145 -2.38 -5.40 -8.48
N PRO A 146 -1.66 -6.11 -7.59
CA PRO A 146 -1.62 -7.58 -7.56
C PRO A 146 -3.00 -8.22 -7.47
N TRP A 147 -3.93 -7.65 -6.71
CA TRP A 147 -5.32 -8.10 -6.61
C TRP A 147 -6.10 -8.15 -7.94
N ARG A 148 -5.59 -7.51 -9.00
CA ARG A 148 -6.16 -7.57 -10.36
C ARG A 148 -5.33 -8.42 -11.32
N GLU A 149 -4.21 -8.97 -10.87
CA GLU A 149 -3.24 -9.68 -11.70
C GLU A 149 -2.99 -11.11 -11.25
N TRP A 150 -3.07 -11.40 -9.95
CA TRP A 150 -2.77 -12.72 -9.39
C TRP A 150 -4.00 -13.65 -9.38
N ASP A 151 -3.76 -14.91 -9.05
CA ASP A 151 -4.80 -15.94 -8.92
C ASP A 151 -5.19 -16.23 -7.45
N ILE A 152 -4.65 -15.46 -6.48
CA ILE A 152 -4.97 -15.58 -5.06
C ILE A 152 -6.40 -15.03 -4.84
N ALA A 153 -7.35 -15.92 -4.56
CA ALA A 153 -8.77 -15.60 -4.52
C ALA A 153 -9.35 -15.56 -3.09
N SER A 154 -8.68 -16.22 -2.13
CA SER A 154 -9.13 -16.35 -0.75
C SER A 154 -8.03 -15.98 0.27
N ARG A 155 -8.43 -15.83 1.54
CA ARG A 155 -7.47 -15.59 2.63
C ARG A 155 -6.64 -16.84 2.88
N GLU A 156 -7.23 -18.01 2.72
CA GLU A 156 -6.59 -19.31 2.80
C GLU A 156 -5.49 -19.43 1.74
N ASP A 157 -5.78 -19.05 0.49
CA ASP A 157 -4.79 -19.02 -0.59
C ASP A 157 -3.62 -18.10 -0.23
N ALA A 158 -3.91 -16.92 0.35
CA ALA A 158 -2.88 -15.99 0.77
C ALA A 158 -2.04 -16.53 1.94
N ILE A 159 -2.63 -17.28 2.87
CA ILE A 159 -1.92 -17.96 3.96
C ILE A 159 -1.02 -19.08 3.42
N ASP A 160 -1.52 -19.87 2.49
CA ASP A 160 -0.76 -20.98 1.90
C ASP A 160 0.40 -20.45 1.05
N TYR A 161 0.15 -19.40 0.25
CA TYR A 161 1.21 -18.70 -0.48
C TYR A 161 2.24 -18.09 0.48
N ALA A 162 1.81 -17.47 1.58
CA ALA A 162 2.72 -16.96 2.61
C ALA A 162 3.62 -18.06 3.21
N ARG A 163 3.06 -19.26 3.46
CA ARG A 163 3.83 -20.40 3.99
C ARG A 163 4.83 -20.94 2.99
N GLU A 164 4.44 -21.03 1.72
CA GLU A 164 5.34 -21.49 0.64
C GLU A 164 6.54 -20.56 0.45
N HIS A 165 6.39 -19.27 0.79
CA HIS A 165 7.40 -18.23 0.62
C HIS A 165 8.06 -17.79 1.94
N ASP A 166 7.89 -18.54 3.02
CA ASP A 166 8.44 -18.24 4.35
C ASP A 166 8.10 -16.82 4.86
N VAL A 167 6.95 -16.28 4.47
CA VAL A 167 6.49 -14.96 4.89
C VAL A 167 6.07 -15.05 6.36
N PRO A 168 6.62 -14.20 7.26
CA PRO A 168 6.22 -14.18 8.66
C PRO A 168 4.76 -13.72 8.78
N ILE A 169 3.85 -14.62 9.17
CA ILE A 169 2.43 -14.30 9.34
C ILE A 169 1.98 -14.50 10.79
N ASP A 170 1.40 -13.46 11.38
CA ASP A 170 0.67 -13.54 12.65
C ASP A 170 -0.80 -14.01 12.46
N ALA A 171 -1.22 -14.11 11.20
CA ALA A 171 -2.60 -14.39 10.84
C ALA A 171 -2.95 -15.87 11.09
N THR A 172 -3.77 -16.13 12.10
CA THR A 172 -4.54 -17.37 12.21
C THR A 172 -5.87 -17.24 11.45
N VAL A 173 -6.46 -18.38 11.09
CA VAL A 173 -7.75 -18.47 10.35
C VAL A 173 -8.90 -17.73 11.07
N GLU A 174 -8.77 -17.43 12.37
CA GLU A 174 -9.86 -16.98 13.24
C GLU A 174 -10.20 -15.47 13.19
N LYS A 175 -9.40 -14.60 12.55
CA LYS A 175 -9.78 -13.18 12.39
C LYS A 175 -10.50 -12.95 11.05
N ILE A 176 -11.83 -13.07 11.08
CA ILE A 176 -12.74 -13.10 9.92
C ILE A 176 -13.17 -11.70 9.45
N TYR A 177 -12.87 -10.62 10.18
CA TYR A 177 -13.29 -9.27 9.81
C TYR A 177 -12.11 -8.36 9.47
N SER A 178 -12.30 -7.56 8.41
CA SER A 178 -11.47 -6.38 8.07
C SER A 178 -11.93 -5.15 8.85
#